data_AF-A0A9D5G2K6-F1
#
_entry.id   AF-A0A9D5G2K6-F1
#
_cell.length_a   1.000
_cell.length_b   1.000
_cell.length_c   1.000
_cell.angle_alpha   90.00
_cell.angle_beta   90.00
_cell.angle_gamma   90.00
#
_symmetry.space_group_name_H-M   'P 1'
#
loop_
_entity.id
_entity.type
_entity.pdbx_description
1 polymer ?
#
loop_
_entity_poly.entity_id
_entity_poly.type
_entity_poly.pdbx_seq_one_letter_code
_entity_poly.pdbx_strand_id
1 'polypeptide(L)'
;MNRRFASLAFAAALVPTAALAQSAPPPGPMGAPSAEQRSTMEQMHQQFAQMHQQARAQMLAALTPQHRAFVGNVVSQLAVAVTPNRQAAAAQIDAALTPSEKQSILNIHTTLKNNARGMMAAQRARFEASMSPDQRAAMQSRHAGERGGWESREHVAQDPGEILLRTLFGGEGGHVGMHP
;
A
#
# COMPACT_ATOMS: atom_id res chain seq x y z
N MET A 1 -9.25 28.35 43.72
CA MET A 1 -10.59 28.32 44.34
C MET A 1 -11.57 28.62 43.20
N ASN A 2 -12.38 27.69 42.70
CA ASN A 2 -13.60 27.21 43.36
C ASN A 2 -14.06 25.85 42.78
N ARG A 3 -14.43 24.98 43.71
CA ARG A 3 -15.12 23.70 43.53
C ARG A 3 -16.61 23.96 43.36
N ARG A 4 -17.31 23.28 42.44
CA ARG A 4 -18.68 22.77 42.67
C ARG A 4 -18.92 21.46 41.93
N PHE A 5 -19.36 20.51 42.75
CA PHE A 5 -19.87 19.20 42.43
C PHE A 5 -21.28 19.31 41.83
N ALA A 6 -21.60 18.46 40.85
CA ALA A 6 -22.97 18.11 40.52
C ALA A 6 -23.02 16.63 40.10
N SER A 7 -23.39 15.80 41.07
CA SER A 7 -23.75 14.40 40.93
C SER A 7 -25.14 14.31 40.29
N LEU A 8 -25.36 13.49 39.26
CA LEU A 8 -26.73 13.01 39.00
C LEU A 8 -26.80 11.74 38.13
N ALA A 9 -27.47 10.74 38.73
CA ALA A 9 -28.28 9.67 38.14
C ALA A 9 -27.61 8.64 37.21
N PHE A 10 -27.20 7.55 37.87
CA PHE A 10 -27.00 6.21 37.33
C PHE A 10 -28.38 5.58 37.02
N ALA A 11 -28.67 5.28 35.75
CA ALA A 11 -29.82 4.46 35.34
C ALA A 11 -29.31 3.31 34.47
N ALA A 12 -28.95 2.21 35.13
CA ALA A 12 -28.50 0.98 34.51
C ALA A 12 -29.71 0.19 33.95
N ALA A 13 -29.99 0.37 32.66
CA ALA A 13 -30.89 -0.53 31.92
C ALA A 13 -30.10 -1.77 31.47
N LEU A 14 -30.21 -2.85 32.25
CA LEU A 14 -29.71 -4.17 31.90
C LEU A 14 -30.68 -4.81 30.89
N VAL A 15 -30.38 -4.69 29.60
CA VAL A 15 -31.04 -5.51 28.56
C VAL A 15 -30.15 -6.74 28.32
N PRO A 16 -30.67 -7.97 28.49
CA PRO A 16 -29.94 -9.18 28.12
C PRO A 16 -30.05 -9.35 26.60
N THR A 17 -29.09 -8.78 25.88
CA THR A 17 -28.90 -9.10 24.46
C THR A 17 -28.36 -10.52 24.37
N ALA A 18 -29.26 -11.50 24.20
CA ALA A 18 -28.89 -12.86 23.81
C ALA A 18 -28.34 -12.81 22.38
N ALA A 19 -27.05 -12.52 22.27
CA ALA A 19 -26.30 -12.71 21.04
C ALA A 19 -26.23 -14.22 20.80
N LEU A 20 -27.13 -14.73 19.95
CA LEU A 20 -26.98 -16.03 19.33
C LEU A 20 -25.67 -15.97 18.53
N ALA A 21 -24.60 -16.47 19.14
CA ALA A 21 -23.34 -16.74 18.48
C ALA A 21 -23.60 -17.87 17.48
N GLN A 22 -24.13 -17.48 16.31
CA GLN A 22 -24.23 -18.34 15.15
C GLN A 22 -22.78 -18.62 14.75
N SER A 23 -22.28 -19.76 15.24
CA SER A 23 -20.93 -20.24 14.99
C SER A 23 -20.79 -20.48 13.48
N ALA A 24 -20.31 -19.46 12.78
CA ALA A 24 -19.92 -19.60 11.39
C ALA A 24 -18.91 -20.75 11.32
N PRO A 25 -19.12 -21.75 10.44
CA PRO A 25 -18.16 -22.83 10.28
C PRO A 25 -16.78 -22.25 10.02
N PRO A 26 -15.72 -22.79 10.64
CA PRO A 26 -14.38 -22.27 10.48
C PRO A 26 -14.02 -22.27 8.98
N PRO A 27 -13.38 -21.20 8.46
CA PRO A 27 -12.97 -21.16 7.07
C PRO A 27 -12.07 -22.37 6.79
N GLY A 28 -12.51 -23.23 5.88
CA GLY A 28 -11.72 -24.39 5.46
C GLY A 28 -10.36 -23.97 4.90
N PRO A 29 -9.36 -24.87 4.92
CA PRO A 29 -8.02 -24.55 4.43
C PRO A 29 -8.08 -24.08 2.98
N MET A 30 -7.57 -22.88 2.70
CA MET A 30 -7.42 -22.41 1.32
C MET A 30 -6.43 -23.35 0.61
N GLY A 31 -6.90 -24.06 -0.41
CA GLY A 31 -6.05 -24.94 -1.21
C GLY A 31 -4.86 -24.18 -1.80
N ALA A 32 -3.71 -24.86 -1.91
CA ALA A 32 -2.51 -24.26 -2.51
C ALA A 32 -2.80 -23.82 -3.97
N PRO A 33 -2.23 -22.69 -4.44
CA PRO A 33 -2.43 -22.23 -5.81
C PRO A 33 -1.90 -23.28 -6.81
N SER A 34 -2.65 -23.46 -7.91
CA SER A 34 -2.28 -24.37 -9.00
C SER A 34 -0.98 -23.93 -9.68
N ALA A 35 -0.32 -24.84 -10.40
CA ALA A 35 0.93 -24.51 -11.11
C ALA A 35 0.75 -23.37 -12.13
N GLU A 36 -0.39 -23.34 -12.83
CA GLU A 36 -0.76 -22.29 -13.78
C GLU A 36 -1.01 -20.93 -13.10
N GLN A 37 -1.62 -20.95 -11.91
CA GLN A 37 -1.80 -19.73 -11.12
C GLN A 37 -0.45 -19.17 -10.66
N ARG A 38 0.49 -20.04 -10.25
CA ARG A 38 1.85 -19.61 -9.85
C ARG A 38 2.61 -18.98 -11.00
N SER A 39 2.63 -19.61 -12.17
CA SER A 39 3.34 -19.05 -13.34
C SER A 39 2.75 -17.70 -13.77
N THR A 40 1.43 -17.54 -13.71
CA THR A 40 0.76 -16.27 -13.99
C THR A 40 1.15 -15.18 -12.98
N MET A 41 1.23 -15.52 -11.69
CA MET A 41 1.65 -14.57 -10.64
C MET A 41 3.13 -14.17 -10.79
N GLU A 42 4.01 -15.11 -11.14
CA GLU A 42 5.42 -14.84 -11.42
C GLU A 42 5.58 -13.89 -12.61
N GLN A 43 4.86 -14.14 -13.71
CA GLN A 43 4.88 -13.26 -14.88
C GLN A 43 4.42 -11.84 -14.53
N MET A 44 3.36 -11.72 -13.74
CA MET A 44 2.86 -10.43 -13.27
C MET A 44 3.90 -9.72 -12.40
N HIS A 45 4.57 -10.45 -11.50
CA HIS A 45 5.63 -9.89 -10.65
C HIS A 45 6.78 -9.33 -11.48
N GLN A 46 7.21 -10.05 -12.52
CA GLN A 46 8.25 -9.58 -13.45
C GLN A 46 7.83 -8.30 -14.19
N GLN A 47 6.59 -8.22 -14.67
CA GLN A 47 6.07 -7.03 -15.34
C GLN A 47 6.05 -5.82 -14.38
N PHE A 48 5.62 -6.02 -13.13
CA PHE A 48 5.68 -4.98 -12.10
C PHE A 48 7.12 -4.53 -11.83
N ALA A 49 8.04 -5.47 -11.66
CA ALA A 49 9.45 -5.17 -11.40
C ALA A 49 10.04 -4.30 -12.53
N GLN A 50 9.78 -4.64 -13.79
CA GLN A 50 10.22 -3.85 -14.94
C GLN A 50 9.63 -2.44 -14.93
N MET A 51 8.33 -2.30 -14.67
CA MET A 51 7.66 -1.01 -14.60
C MET A 51 8.20 -0.13 -13.46
N HIS A 52 8.49 -0.73 -12.29
CA HIS A 52 9.14 -0.04 -11.18
C HIS A 52 10.56 0.40 -11.52
N GLN A 53 11.36 -0.44 -12.20
CA GLN A 53 12.71 -0.09 -12.65
C GLN A 53 12.68 1.08 -13.64
N GLN A 54 11.74 1.08 -14.59
CA GLN A 54 11.55 2.18 -15.53
C GLN A 54 11.18 3.48 -14.82
N ALA A 55 10.20 3.43 -13.90
CA ALA A 55 9.82 4.59 -13.11
C ALA A 55 10.98 5.13 -12.26
N ARG A 56 11.76 4.24 -11.65
CA ARG A 56 12.98 4.60 -10.90
C ARG A 56 13.97 5.34 -11.79
N ALA A 57 14.25 4.82 -12.99
CA ALA A 57 15.15 5.46 -13.94
C ALA A 57 14.66 6.85 -14.36
N GLN A 58 13.36 6.99 -14.66
CA GLN A 58 12.74 8.26 -15.01
C GLN A 58 12.81 9.28 -13.87
N MET A 59 12.55 8.85 -12.62
CA MET A 59 12.65 9.74 -11.46
C MET A 59 14.09 10.24 -11.27
N LEU A 60 15.08 9.35 -11.36
CA LEU A 60 16.49 9.75 -11.25
C LEU A 60 16.90 10.69 -12.40
N ALA A 61 16.41 10.46 -13.62
CA ALA A 61 16.66 11.30 -14.77
C ALA A 61 16.04 12.70 -14.64
N ALA A 62 14.90 12.82 -13.95
CA ALA A 62 14.24 14.09 -13.69
C ALA A 62 14.98 14.97 -12.67
N LEU A 63 15.88 14.39 -11.87
CA LEU A 63 16.71 15.12 -10.93
C LEU A 63 17.91 15.77 -11.62
N THR A 64 18.26 16.97 -11.18
CA THR A 64 19.56 17.59 -11.47
C THR A 64 20.71 16.69 -10.97
N PRO A 65 21.91 16.76 -11.57
CA PRO A 65 23.05 15.97 -11.12
C PRO A 65 23.39 16.18 -9.63
N GLN A 66 23.29 17.43 -9.15
CA GLN A 66 23.53 17.77 -7.74
C GLN A 66 22.52 17.08 -6.81
N HIS A 67 21.22 17.16 -7.11
CA HIS A 67 20.20 16.52 -6.27
C HIS A 67 20.25 15.00 -6.35
N ARG A 68 20.63 14.43 -7.50
CA ARG A 68 20.87 12.99 -7.62
C ARG A 68 22.00 12.51 -6.70
N ALA A 69 23.10 13.25 -6.64
CA ALA A 69 24.21 12.94 -5.73
C ALA A 69 23.78 13.06 -4.25
N PHE A 70 23.02 14.12 -3.92
CA PHE A 70 22.46 14.29 -2.58
C PHE A 70 21.54 13.13 -2.16
N VAL A 71 20.61 12.74 -3.02
CA VAL A 71 19.72 11.59 -2.78
C VAL A 71 20.53 10.31 -2.59
N GLY A 72 21.56 10.08 -3.41
CA GLY A 72 22.47 8.94 -3.25
C GLY A 72 23.16 8.91 -1.88
N ASN A 73 23.58 10.06 -1.36
CA ASN A 73 24.19 10.17 -0.03
C ASN A 73 23.18 9.86 1.08
N VAL A 74 21.98 10.43 1.02
CA VAL A 74 20.92 10.19 2.01
C VAL A 74 20.53 8.69 2.03
N VAL A 75 20.37 8.08 0.86
CA VAL A 75 20.09 6.63 0.73
C VAL A 75 21.22 5.79 1.31
N SER A 76 22.47 6.15 1.05
CA SER A 76 23.64 5.43 1.59
C SER A 76 23.71 5.52 3.11
N GLN A 77 23.44 6.69 3.69
CA GLN A 77 23.38 6.88 5.14
C GLN A 77 22.27 6.03 5.77
N LEU A 78 21.09 5.97 5.14
CA LEU A 78 20.01 5.09 5.58
C LEU A 78 20.37 3.61 5.54
N ALA A 79 21.10 3.17 4.50
CA ALA A 79 21.46 1.77 4.33
C ALA A 79 22.42 1.26 5.41
N VAL A 80 23.25 2.13 6.00
CA VAL A 80 24.23 1.78 7.03
C VAL A 80 23.79 2.16 8.45
N ALA A 81 22.65 2.82 8.61
CA ALA A 81 22.16 3.24 9.92
C ALA A 81 21.66 2.05 10.75
N VAL A 82 22.08 1.99 12.02
CA VAL A 82 21.58 0.99 12.99
C VAL A 82 20.07 1.14 13.23
N THR A 83 19.58 2.39 13.22
CA THR A 83 18.17 2.72 13.39
C THR A 83 17.74 3.67 12.26
N PRO A 84 17.37 3.15 11.08
CA PRO A 84 17.09 3.98 9.92
C PRO A 84 15.79 4.78 10.09
N ASN A 85 15.89 6.11 10.05
CA ASN A 85 14.74 7.01 10.09
C ASN A 85 14.33 7.44 8.68
N ARG A 86 13.47 6.64 8.03
CA ARG A 86 13.02 6.88 6.65
C ARG A 86 12.20 8.16 6.49
N GLN A 87 11.41 8.53 7.50
CA GLN A 87 10.57 9.73 7.44
C GLN A 87 11.42 11.00 7.45
N ALA A 88 12.44 11.06 8.33
CA ALA A 88 13.37 12.20 8.35
C ALA A 88 14.15 12.31 7.04
N ALA A 89 14.60 11.19 6.48
CA ALA A 89 15.28 11.16 5.19
C ALA A 89 14.37 11.61 4.03
N ALA A 90 13.11 11.19 4.01
CA ALA A 90 12.13 11.64 3.03
C ALA A 90 11.93 13.16 3.11
N ALA A 91 11.73 13.71 4.31
CA ALA A 91 11.58 15.15 4.52
C ALA A 91 12.84 15.94 4.10
N GLN A 92 14.03 15.39 4.38
CA GLN A 92 15.30 16.00 3.96
C GLN A 92 15.45 16.01 2.43
N ILE A 93 15.04 14.94 1.75
CA ILE A 93 15.00 14.89 0.29
C ILE A 93 13.99 15.91 -0.24
N ASP A 94 12.76 15.92 0.26
CA ASP A 94 11.73 16.85 -0.20
C ASP A 94 12.16 18.31 -0.04
N ALA A 95 12.77 18.68 1.09
CA ALA A 95 13.27 20.03 1.32
C ALA A 95 14.38 20.45 0.33
N ALA A 96 15.16 19.51 -0.21
CA ALA A 96 16.24 19.78 -1.15
C ALA A 96 15.77 19.90 -2.61
N LEU A 97 14.63 19.28 -2.97
CA LEU A 97 14.14 19.26 -4.34
C LEU A 97 13.58 20.62 -4.79
N THR A 98 13.83 20.98 -6.04
CA THR A 98 13.17 22.13 -6.67
C THR A 98 11.68 21.84 -6.93
N PRO A 99 10.83 22.88 -7.06
CA PRO A 99 9.42 22.69 -7.40
C PRO A 99 9.18 21.90 -8.70
N SER A 100 10.02 22.09 -9.73
CA SER A 100 9.90 21.37 -11.01
C SER A 100 10.28 19.88 -10.89
N GLU A 101 11.31 19.55 -10.11
CA GLU A 101 11.67 18.16 -9.81
C GLU A 101 10.57 17.45 -9.01
N LYS A 102 10.02 18.11 -7.99
CA LYS A 102 8.87 17.59 -7.21
C LYS A 102 7.69 17.26 -8.10
N GLN A 103 7.30 18.20 -8.96
CA GLN A 103 6.19 17.99 -9.89
C GLN A 103 6.47 16.82 -10.85
N SER A 104 7.71 16.69 -11.34
CA SER A 104 8.11 15.60 -12.22
C SER A 104 8.01 14.24 -11.52
N ILE A 105 8.46 14.14 -10.26
CA ILE A 105 8.34 12.92 -9.44
C ILE A 105 6.88 12.53 -9.24
N LEU A 106 6.01 13.49 -8.88
CA LEU A 106 4.57 13.25 -8.70
C LEU A 106 3.91 12.76 -9.99
N ASN A 107 4.27 13.34 -11.13
CA ASN A 107 3.74 12.93 -12.43
C ASN A 107 4.18 11.49 -12.79
N ILE A 108 5.46 11.17 -12.64
CA ILE A 108 5.99 9.82 -12.89
C ILE A 108 5.30 8.80 -11.97
N HIS A 109 5.15 9.13 -10.68
CA HIS A 109 4.50 8.25 -9.73
C HIS A 109 3.02 8.02 -10.04
N THR A 110 2.30 9.07 -10.45
CA THR A 110 0.89 8.97 -10.86
C THR A 110 0.75 8.07 -12.08
N THR A 111 1.61 8.22 -13.08
CA THR A 111 1.66 7.35 -14.26
C THR A 111 1.92 5.89 -13.87
N LEU A 112 2.90 5.65 -12.99
CA LEU A 112 3.19 4.31 -12.46
C LEU A 112 1.94 3.68 -11.79
N LYS A 113 1.25 4.44 -10.92
CA LYS A 113 0.02 3.97 -10.25
C LYS A 113 -1.09 3.65 -11.25
N ASN A 114 -1.29 4.49 -12.26
CA ASN A 114 -2.32 4.28 -13.26
C ASN A 114 -2.04 3.03 -14.11
N ASN A 115 -0.79 2.84 -14.53
CA ASN A 115 -0.36 1.65 -15.27
C ASN A 115 -0.52 0.38 -14.42
N ALA A 116 -0.09 0.43 -13.16
CA ALA A 116 -0.27 -0.66 -12.20
C ALA A 116 -1.76 -1.04 -12.03
N ARG A 117 -2.63 -0.04 -11.83
CA ARG A 117 -4.07 -0.24 -11.68
C ARG A 117 -4.69 -0.85 -12.93
N GLY A 118 -4.31 -0.36 -14.11
CA GLY A 118 -4.79 -0.91 -15.39
C GLY A 118 -4.41 -2.39 -15.55
N MET A 119 -3.17 -2.74 -15.24
CA MET A 119 -2.69 -4.12 -15.29
C MET A 119 -3.44 -5.03 -14.30
N MET A 120 -3.61 -4.58 -13.05
CA MET A 120 -4.38 -5.35 -12.05
C MET A 120 -5.83 -5.53 -12.45
N ALA A 121 -6.46 -4.49 -13.02
CA ALA A 121 -7.84 -4.57 -13.50
C ALA A 121 -7.97 -5.58 -14.66
N ALA A 122 -7.04 -5.57 -15.61
CA ALA A 122 -7.01 -6.52 -16.72
C ALA A 122 -6.82 -7.97 -16.21
N GLN A 123 -5.91 -8.18 -15.25
CA GLN A 123 -5.69 -9.49 -14.67
C GLN A 123 -6.89 -9.98 -13.86
N ARG A 124 -7.52 -9.08 -13.08
CA ARG A 124 -8.75 -9.36 -12.36
C ARG A 124 -9.87 -9.80 -13.31
N ALA A 125 -10.06 -9.10 -14.42
CA ALA A 125 -11.08 -9.46 -15.40
C ALA A 125 -10.84 -10.86 -16.00
N ARG A 126 -9.58 -11.23 -16.29
CA ARG A 126 -9.22 -12.58 -16.75
C ARG A 126 -9.50 -13.65 -15.69
N PHE A 127 -9.18 -13.34 -14.44
CA PHE A 127 -9.43 -14.24 -13.32
C PHE A 127 -10.93 -14.44 -13.09
N GLU A 128 -11.72 -13.38 -13.09
CA GLU A 128 -13.18 -13.45 -12.99
C GLU A 128 -13.80 -14.24 -14.14
N ALA A 129 -13.26 -14.13 -15.36
CA ALA A 129 -13.73 -14.91 -16.51
C ALA A 129 -13.47 -16.42 -16.37
N SER A 130 -12.50 -16.83 -15.54
CA SER A 130 -12.21 -18.25 -15.27
C SER A 130 -13.07 -18.86 -14.15
N MET A 131 -13.87 -18.06 -13.46
CA MET A 131 -14.69 -18.50 -12.32
C MET A 131 -16.09 -18.94 -12.70
N SER A 132 -16.65 -19.84 -11.91
CA SER A 132 -18.08 -20.16 -11.99
C SER A 132 -18.95 -18.95 -11.60
N PRO A 133 -20.22 -18.89 -12.06
CA PRO A 133 -21.15 -17.83 -11.66
C PRO A 133 -21.30 -17.70 -10.13
N ASP A 134 -21.39 -18.83 -9.41
CA ASP A 134 -21.54 -18.84 -7.95
C ASP A 134 -20.30 -18.28 -7.23
N GLN A 135 -19.11 -18.62 -7.72
CA GLN A 135 -17.86 -18.08 -7.20
C GLN A 135 -17.77 -16.56 -7.40
N ARG A 136 -18.22 -16.06 -8.55
CA ARG A 136 -18.28 -14.61 -8.81
C ARG A 136 -19.25 -13.90 -7.87
N ALA A 137 -20.43 -14.47 -7.63
CA ALA A 137 -21.40 -13.91 -6.68
C ALA A 137 -20.85 -13.88 -5.23
N ALA A 138 -20.17 -14.95 -4.81
CA ALA A 138 -19.50 -15.01 -3.51
C ALA A 138 -18.38 -13.97 -3.40
N MET A 139 -17.61 -13.74 -4.47
CA MET A 139 -16.57 -12.72 -4.49
C MET A 139 -17.13 -11.30 -4.42
N GLN A 140 -18.22 -11.01 -5.16
CA GLN A 140 -18.87 -9.71 -5.15
C GLN A 140 -19.43 -9.35 -3.76
N SER A 141 -20.04 -10.32 -3.06
CA SER A 141 -20.54 -10.10 -1.70
C SER A 141 -19.43 -9.80 -0.69
N ARG A 142 -18.24 -10.42 -0.83
CA ARG A 142 -17.08 -10.08 0.01
C ARG A 142 -16.59 -8.65 -0.23
N HIS A 143 -16.45 -8.24 -1.49
CA HIS A 143 -15.98 -6.90 -1.81
C HIS A 143 -16.94 -5.79 -1.38
N ALA A 144 -18.26 -6.06 -1.36
CA ALA A 144 -19.24 -5.12 -0.85
C ALA A 144 -19.02 -4.80 0.64
N GLY A 145 -18.60 -5.79 1.44
CA GLY A 145 -18.29 -5.60 2.86
C GLY A 145 -16.96 -4.88 3.13
N GLU A 146 -15.95 -5.08 2.27
CA GLU A 146 -14.61 -4.52 2.49
C GLU A 146 -14.49 -3.04 2.11
N ARG A 147 -15.29 -2.55 1.13
CA ARG A 147 -15.15 -1.18 0.61
C ARG A 147 -15.24 -0.08 1.67
N GLY A 148 -16.01 -0.27 2.74
CA GLY A 148 -16.22 0.77 3.77
C GLY A 148 -14.99 1.10 4.62
N GLY A 149 -13.96 0.24 4.67
CA GLY A 149 -12.79 0.45 5.53
C GLY A 149 -11.58 1.10 4.87
N TRP A 150 -11.49 1.06 3.53
CA TRP A 150 -10.28 1.49 2.80
C TRP A 150 -10.30 2.96 2.42
N GLU A 151 -11.48 3.56 2.20
CA GLU A 151 -11.59 4.98 1.81
C GLU A 151 -11.06 5.95 2.88
N SER A 152 -11.10 5.58 4.16
CA SER A 152 -10.63 6.47 5.24
C SER A 152 -9.11 6.64 5.32
N ARG A 153 -8.32 5.90 4.54
CA ARG A 153 -6.84 5.95 4.60
C ARG A 153 -6.18 6.72 3.45
N GLU A 154 -6.93 7.19 2.45
CA GLU A 154 -6.33 7.64 1.18
C GLU A 154 -6.02 9.15 1.09
N HIS A 155 -6.16 9.92 2.17
CA HIS A 155 -5.90 11.37 2.15
C HIS A 155 -4.58 11.82 2.79
N VAL A 156 -3.58 10.94 2.91
CA VAL A 156 -2.23 11.41 3.24
C VAL A 156 -1.64 12.07 2.00
N ALA A 157 -1.37 13.37 2.08
CA ALA A 157 -0.72 14.13 1.02
C ALA A 157 0.56 13.40 0.59
N GLN A 158 0.68 13.12 -0.71
CA GLN A 158 1.81 12.37 -1.22
C GLN A 158 3.06 13.24 -1.26
N ASP A 159 4.03 12.94 -0.40
CA ASP A 159 5.31 13.63 -0.34
C ASP A 159 6.26 13.13 -1.46
N PRO A 160 6.81 14.01 -2.32
CA PRO A 160 7.75 13.63 -3.37
C PRO A 160 9.02 12.94 -2.86
N GLY A 161 9.54 13.36 -1.71
CA GLY A 161 10.67 12.74 -1.04
C GLY A 161 10.36 11.31 -0.59
N GLU A 162 9.18 11.08 -0.02
CA GLU A 162 8.71 9.74 0.35
C GLU A 162 8.51 8.85 -0.88
N ILE A 163 7.91 9.38 -1.95
CA ILE A 163 7.74 8.66 -3.22
C ILE A 163 9.10 8.23 -3.77
N LEU A 164 10.07 9.14 -3.81
CA LEU A 164 11.40 8.86 -4.34
C LEU A 164 12.08 7.79 -3.48
N LEU A 165 12.05 7.96 -2.15
CA LEU A 165 12.65 7.00 -1.22
C LEU A 165 12.03 5.61 -1.39
N ARG A 166 10.70 5.51 -1.38
CA ARG A 166 9.99 4.24 -1.57
C ARG A 166 10.30 3.60 -2.91
N THR A 167 10.47 4.38 -3.98
CA THR A 167 10.78 3.84 -5.32
C THR A 167 12.22 3.35 -5.41
N LEU A 168 13.16 4.01 -4.72
CA LEU A 168 14.58 3.61 -4.71
C LEU A 168 14.83 2.36 -3.87
N PHE A 169 14.13 2.18 -2.75
CA PHE A 169 14.25 1.01 -1.88
C PHE A 169 13.27 -0.12 -2.23
N GLY A 170 12.15 0.17 -2.89
CA GLY A 170 11.03 -0.78 -3.09
C GLY A 170 11.18 -1.76 -4.25
N GLY A 171 12.36 -1.88 -4.86
CA GLY A 171 12.63 -2.78 -5.99
C GLY A 171 13.05 -4.20 -5.59
N GLU A 172 13.47 -4.42 -4.34
CA GLU A 172 13.85 -5.74 -3.84
C GLU A 172 12.77 -6.24 -2.87
N GLY A 173 11.87 -7.08 -3.38
CA GLY A 173 11.11 -8.10 -2.65
C GLY A 173 10.87 -7.83 -1.16
N GLY A 174 10.03 -6.84 -0.85
CA GLY A 174 9.44 -6.64 0.49
C GLY A 174 8.47 -7.77 0.90
N HIS A 175 8.80 -9.03 0.61
CA HIS A 175 8.40 -10.19 1.40
C HIS A 175 9.34 -10.27 2.62
N VAL A 176 9.30 -9.25 3.48
CA VAL A 176 9.88 -9.39 4.82
C VAL A 176 8.85 -10.14 5.65
N GLY A 177 8.99 -11.47 5.69
CA GLY A 177 8.38 -12.32 6.71
C GLY A 177 6.88 -12.61 6.57
N MET A 178 6.49 -13.47 5.62
CA MET A 178 5.53 -14.51 5.99
C MET A 178 6.34 -15.54 6.81
N HIS A 179 6.41 -15.33 8.12
CA HIS A 179 6.95 -16.33 9.03
C HIS A 179 6.08 -17.60 8.93
N PRO A 180 6.69 -18.79 8.78
CA PRO A 180 5.98 -20.06 8.97
C PRO A 180 5.50 -20.23 10.42
#